data_AF-A0A662MDX7-F1
#
_entry.id   AF-A0A662MDX7-F1
#
_cell.length_a   1.000
_cell.length_b   1.000
_cell.length_c   1.000
_cell.angle_alpha   90.00
_cell.angle_beta   90.00
_cell.angle_gamma   90.00
#
_symmetry.space_group_name_H-M   'P 1'
#
loop_
_entity.id
_entity.type
_entity.pdbx_description
1 polymer ?
#
loop_
_entity_poly.entity_id
_entity_poly.type
_entity_poly.pdbx_seq_one_letter_code
_entity_poly.pdbx_strand_id
1 'polypeptide(L)'
;MEQYPEEQVDEVKDTMWLARERLAEKLSSEIIMSKNPSHTFRAWRNQFGVSQHDLALEIGVSPSQLSDYEKGRRKNPSLNLMKRIINGLISLDEKRGAPTIKKYSMDLQDEAILDMAEFTVGINPTTFIEVIEGTLQSESDLDAEDYIRRPIMGFSIIDSILGILRFSSLDYMRIYGRSTERALFFTKVAYGRSPMIAVRAHPIKPAMVVYIRPQKVDPLAIKLARLERIPLVTTKLDTEELSRRLRKLI
;
A
#
# COMPACT_ATOMS: atom_id res chain seq x y z
N MET A 1 18.14 -22.11 21.49
CA MET A 1 17.29 -22.39 20.31
C MET A 1 16.15 -21.41 20.40
N GLU A 2 16.32 -20.26 19.76
CA GLU A 2 15.38 -19.13 19.88
C GLU A 2 14.19 -19.43 18.97
N GLN A 3 13.07 -19.83 19.58
CA GLN A 3 11.82 -20.07 18.86
C GLN A 3 11.24 -18.70 18.48
N TYR A 4 11.27 -18.38 17.19
CA TYR A 4 10.51 -17.26 16.64
C TYR A 4 9.00 -17.52 16.81
N PRO A 5 8.19 -16.52 17.17
CA PRO A 5 6.77 -16.72 17.48
C PRO A 5 5.96 -17.00 16.21
N GLU A 6 5.11 -18.02 16.25
CA GLU A 6 4.29 -18.51 15.13
C GLU A 6 3.43 -17.42 14.45
N GLU A 7 3.07 -16.35 15.16
CA GLU A 7 2.28 -15.22 14.62
C GLU A 7 2.94 -14.50 13.44
N GLN A 8 4.28 -14.38 13.41
CA GLN A 8 4.99 -13.75 12.29
C GLN A 8 4.93 -14.60 11.01
N VAL A 9 4.75 -15.91 11.14
CA VAL A 9 4.73 -16.84 9.99
C VAL A 9 3.39 -16.77 9.27
N ASP A 10 2.29 -16.50 9.98
CA ASP A 10 0.96 -16.44 9.39
C ASP A 10 0.66 -15.07 8.72
N GLU A 11 1.11 -13.95 9.30
CA GLU A 11 0.95 -12.61 8.68
C GLU A 11 1.73 -12.47 7.36
N VAL A 12 2.92 -13.09 7.29
CA VAL A 12 3.74 -13.15 6.06
C VAL A 12 3.07 -14.01 4.99
N LYS A 13 2.40 -15.11 5.38
CA LYS A 13 1.66 -15.96 4.43
C LYS A 13 0.48 -15.21 3.83
N ASP A 14 -0.26 -14.44 4.62
CA ASP A 14 -1.45 -13.72 4.16
C ASP A 14 -1.10 -12.62 3.15
N THR A 15 -0.04 -11.87 3.41
CA THR A 15 0.44 -10.82 2.49
C THR A 15 0.97 -11.43 1.20
N MET A 16 1.71 -12.54 1.29
CA MET A 16 2.23 -13.26 0.12
C MET A 16 1.11 -13.86 -0.73
N TRP A 17 0.07 -14.41 -0.09
CA TRP A 17 -1.10 -14.95 -0.77
C TRP A 17 -1.84 -13.86 -1.55
N LEU A 18 -2.05 -12.68 -0.95
CA LEU A 18 -2.69 -11.56 -1.62
C LEU A 18 -1.86 -11.02 -2.79
N ALA A 19 -0.54 -10.91 -2.61
CA ALA A 19 0.38 -10.48 -3.68
C ALA A 19 0.36 -11.48 -4.85
N ARG A 20 0.32 -12.78 -4.53
CA ARG A 20 0.19 -13.86 -5.51
C ARG A 20 -1.11 -13.78 -6.31
N GLU A 21 -2.26 -13.64 -5.65
CA GLU A 21 -3.56 -13.54 -6.32
C GLU A 21 -3.65 -12.31 -7.23
N ARG A 22 -3.18 -11.15 -6.75
CA ARG A 22 -3.15 -9.93 -7.58
C ARG A 22 -2.20 -10.02 -8.76
N LEU A 23 -1.04 -10.67 -8.57
CA LEU A 23 -0.12 -10.91 -9.67
C LEU A 23 -0.78 -11.80 -10.73
N ALA A 24 -1.55 -12.81 -10.31
CA ALA A 24 -2.33 -13.66 -11.22
C ALA A 24 -3.43 -12.88 -11.95
N GLU A 25 -4.17 -12.00 -11.26
CA GLU A 25 -5.18 -11.13 -11.87
C GLU A 25 -4.56 -10.16 -12.88
N LYS A 26 -3.45 -9.50 -12.51
CA LYS A 26 -2.73 -8.57 -13.39
C LYS A 26 -2.24 -9.28 -14.65
N LEU A 27 -1.57 -10.42 -14.49
CA LEU A 27 -1.14 -11.27 -15.60
C LEU A 27 -2.32 -11.58 -16.53
N SER A 28 -3.41 -12.09 -15.96
CA SER A 28 -4.61 -12.46 -16.70
C SER A 28 -5.19 -11.28 -17.48
N SER A 29 -5.35 -10.14 -16.82
CA SER A 29 -5.90 -8.92 -17.42
C SER A 29 -5.04 -8.40 -18.56
N GLU A 30 -3.73 -8.27 -18.35
CA GLU A 30 -2.81 -7.76 -19.37
C GLU A 30 -2.76 -8.67 -20.60
N ILE A 31 -2.75 -9.98 -20.38
CA ILE A 31 -2.77 -10.97 -21.47
C ILE A 31 -4.08 -10.86 -22.27
N ILE A 32 -5.23 -10.83 -21.60
CA ILE A 32 -6.55 -10.81 -22.24
C ILE A 32 -6.77 -9.50 -23.00
N MET A 33 -6.34 -8.37 -22.44
CA MET A 33 -6.50 -7.04 -23.06
C MET A 33 -5.43 -6.73 -24.11
N SER A 34 -4.39 -7.56 -24.22
CA SER A 34 -3.30 -7.35 -25.18
C SER A 34 -3.76 -7.53 -26.62
N LYS A 35 -3.32 -6.62 -27.50
CA LYS A 35 -3.43 -6.78 -28.95
C LYS A 35 -2.63 -7.98 -29.47
N ASN A 36 -1.61 -8.40 -28.73
CA ASN A 36 -0.76 -9.54 -29.05
C ASN A 36 -0.47 -10.39 -27.79
N PRO A 37 -1.43 -11.27 -27.39
CA PRO A 37 -1.31 -12.07 -26.17
C PRO A 37 -0.03 -12.92 -26.15
N SER A 38 0.35 -13.50 -27.29
CA SER A 38 1.58 -14.28 -27.46
C SER A 38 2.85 -13.54 -27.06
N HIS A 39 2.96 -12.28 -27.47
CA HIS A 39 4.09 -11.43 -27.09
C HIS A 39 4.04 -11.04 -25.60
N THR A 40 2.86 -10.72 -25.08
CA THR A 40 2.65 -10.41 -23.65
C THR A 40 3.03 -11.59 -22.76
N PHE A 41 2.64 -12.82 -23.12
CA PHE A 41 3.07 -14.03 -22.43
C PHE A 41 4.59 -14.17 -22.38
N ARG A 42 5.25 -13.99 -23.54
CA ARG A 42 6.71 -14.08 -23.63
C ARG A 42 7.39 -13.03 -22.75
N ALA A 43 6.87 -11.81 -22.74
CA ALA A 43 7.38 -10.72 -21.90
C ALA A 43 7.29 -11.08 -20.42
N TRP A 44 6.12 -11.57 -19.97
CA TRP A 44 5.93 -12.00 -18.60
C TRP A 44 6.82 -13.19 -18.22
N ARG A 45 6.92 -14.23 -19.07
CA ARG A 45 7.84 -15.34 -18.82
C ARG A 45 9.28 -14.87 -18.63
N ASN A 46 9.74 -13.94 -19.47
CA ASN A 46 11.07 -13.35 -19.35
C ASN A 46 11.23 -12.53 -18.06
N GLN A 47 10.20 -11.77 -17.66
CA GLN A 47 10.21 -10.99 -16.41
C GLN A 47 10.30 -11.88 -15.17
N PHE A 48 9.64 -13.04 -15.19
CA PHE A 48 9.77 -14.09 -14.17
C PHE A 48 11.12 -14.85 -14.22
N GLY A 49 11.98 -14.54 -15.21
CA GLY A 49 13.24 -15.25 -15.42
C GLY A 49 13.05 -16.75 -15.68
N VAL A 50 11.92 -17.17 -16.26
CA VAL A 50 11.60 -18.58 -16.52
C VAL A 50 12.02 -18.93 -17.95
N SER A 51 12.70 -20.06 -18.16
CA SER A 51 13.00 -20.52 -19.51
C SER A 51 11.77 -21.15 -20.17
N GLN A 52 11.71 -21.18 -21.52
CA GLN A 52 10.64 -21.90 -22.22
C GLN A 52 10.62 -23.39 -21.86
N HIS A 53 11.79 -23.97 -21.60
CA HIS A 53 11.90 -25.38 -21.23
C HIS A 53 11.24 -25.65 -19.88
N ASP A 54 11.60 -24.86 -18.85
CA ASP A 54 11.09 -25.04 -17.50
C ASP A 54 9.58 -24.82 -17.43
N LEU A 55 9.07 -23.78 -18.11
CA LEU A 55 7.63 -23.53 -18.15
C LEU A 55 6.89 -24.67 -18.86
N ALA A 56 7.43 -25.17 -19.97
CA ALA A 56 6.81 -26.26 -20.72
C ALA A 56 6.75 -27.55 -19.88
N LEU A 57 7.81 -27.86 -19.14
CA LEU A 57 7.84 -28.98 -18.19
C LEU A 57 6.80 -28.79 -17.08
N GLU A 58 6.79 -27.63 -16.42
CA GLU A 58 5.86 -27.33 -15.32
C GLU A 58 4.40 -27.47 -15.76
N ILE A 59 4.07 -26.93 -16.93
CA ILE A 59 2.70 -26.95 -17.40
C ILE A 59 2.36 -28.23 -18.16
N GLY A 60 3.29 -29.17 -18.39
CA GLY A 60 3.03 -30.44 -19.08
C GLY A 60 2.73 -30.30 -20.57
N VAL A 61 3.52 -29.51 -21.30
CA VAL A 61 3.50 -29.40 -22.77
C VAL A 61 4.92 -29.53 -23.34
N SER A 62 5.08 -29.70 -24.65
CA SER A 62 6.42 -29.69 -25.23
C SER A 62 6.97 -28.26 -25.36
N PRO A 63 8.30 -28.07 -25.26
CA PRO A 63 8.93 -26.76 -25.50
C PRO A 63 8.60 -26.17 -26.88
N SER A 64 8.45 -27.04 -27.89
CA SER A 64 8.02 -26.64 -29.24
C SER A 64 6.60 -26.08 -29.25
N GLN A 65 5.66 -26.72 -28.55
CA GLN A 65 4.28 -26.24 -28.43
C GLN A 65 4.24 -24.87 -27.75
N LEU A 66 4.97 -24.68 -26.64
CA LEU A 66 5.04 -23.38 -25.97
C LEU A 66 5.67 -22.30 -26.86
N SER A 67 6.76 -22.62 -27.57
CA SER A 67 7.39 -21.71 -28.53
C SER A 67 6.43 -21.29 -29.64
N ASP A 68 5.61 -22.19 -30.17
CA ASP A 68 4.63 -21.86 -31.21
C ASP A 68 3.55 -20.88 -30.71
N TYR A 69 3.16 -20.98 -29.42
CA TYR A 69 2.26 -19.99 -28.80
C TYR A 69 2.96 -18.64 -28.62
N GLU A 70 4.18 -18.60 -28.09
CA GLU A 70 4.92 -17.33 -27.88
C GLU A 70 5.25 -16.61 -29.19
N LYS A 71 5.40 -17.36 -30.29
CA LYS A 71 5.66 -16.82 -31.63
C LYS A 71 4.38 -16.41 -32.38
N GLY A 72 3.20 -16.60 -31.79
CA GLY A 72 1.93 -16.26 -32.42
C GLY A 72 1.55 -17.14 -33.61
N ARG A 73 2.19 -18.31 -33.78
CA ARG A 73 1.82 -19.28 -34.83
C ARG A 73 0.47 -19.91 -34.57
N ARG A 74 0.07 -20.01 -33.29
CA ARG A 74 -1.26 -20.41 -32.85
C ARG A 74 -1.99 -19.18 -32.31
N LYS A 75 -2.97 -18.68 -33.07
CA LYS A 75 -3.82 -17.57 -32.63
C LYS A 75 -4.71 -18.05 -31.48
N ASN A 76 -4.79 -17.25 -30.42
CA ASN A 76 -5.67 -17.42 -29.26
C ASN A 76 -5.46 -18.72 -28.46
N PRO A 77 -4.57 -18.73 -27.45
CA PRO A 77 -4.47 -19.86 -26.53
C PRO A 77 -5.81 -20.12 -25.84
N SER A 78 -6.12 -21.41 -25.59
CA SER A 78 -7.34 -21.76 -24.85
C SER A 78 -7.29 -21.22 -23.43
N LEU A 79 -8.44 -20.91 -22.85
CA LEU A 79 -8.54 -20.44 -21.46
C LEU A 79 -7.82 -21.39 -20.47
N ASN A 80 -7.93 -22.70 -20.71
CA ASN A 80 -7.25 -23.71 -19.90
C ASN A 80 -5.73 -23.64 -20.03
N LEU A 81 -5.20 -23.39 -21.24
CA LEU A 81 -3.76 -23.22 -21.43
C LEU A 81 -3.28 -21.94 -20.77
N MET A 82 -4.03 -20.84 -20.87
CA MET A 82 -3.68 -19.58 -20.21
C MET A 82 -3.60 -19.75 -18.68
N LYS A 83 -4.59 -20.40 -18.07
CA LYS A 83 -4.58 -20.72 -16.64
C LYS A 83 -3.36 -21.56 -16.25
N ARG A 84 -3.04 -22.59 -17.03
CA ARG A 84 -1.85 -23.43 -16.80
C ARG A 84 -0.56 -22.61 -16.88
N ILE A 85 -0.44 -21.73 -17.87
CA ILE A 85 0.74 -20.85 -18.02
C ILE A 85 0.89 -19.92 -16.82
N ILE A 86 -0.17 -19.20 -16.43
CA ILE A 86 -0.13 -18.25 -15.31
C ILE A 86 0.22 -18.97 -14.01
N ASN A 87 -0.46 -20.09 -13.72
CA ASN A 87 -0.18 -20.89 -12.53
C ASN A 87 1.22 -21.51 -12.57
N GLY A 88 1.71 -21.91 -13.75
CA GLY A 88 3.06 -22.43 -13.92
C GLY A 88 4.14 -21.39 -13.66
N LEU A 89 3.94 -20.15 -14.12
CA LEU A 89 4.86 -19.04 -13.83
C LEU A 89 4.93 -18.75 -12.32
N ILE A 90 3.77 -18.68 -11.65
CA ILE A 90 3.66 -18.46 -10.20
C ILE A 90 4.32 -19.61 -9.43
N SER A 91 3.99 -20.86 -9.76
CA SER A 91 4.58 -22.06 -9.14
C SER A 91 6.11 -22.08 -9.26
N LEU A 92 6.64 -21.77 -10.45
CA LEU A 92 8.08 -21.70 -10.68
C LEU A 92 8.74 -20.52 -9.94
N ASP A 93 8.03 -19.41 -9.73
CA ASP A 93 8.51 -18.30 -8.89
C ASP A 93 8.59 -18.74 -7.42
N GLU A 94 7.53 -19.35 -6.89
CA GLU A 94 7.46 -19.86 -5.52
C GLU A 94 8.56 -20.87 -5.23
N LYS A 95 8.80 -21.82 -6.14
CA LYS A 95 9.90 -22.81 -6.04
C LYS A 95 11.29 -22.15 -5.97
N ARG A 96 11.44 -20.94 -6.50
CA ARG A 96 12.70 -20.16 -6.49
C ARG A 96 12.76 -19.13 -5.35
N GLY A 97 11.87 -19.24 -4.36
CA GLY A 97 11.83 -18.33 -3.20
C GLY A 97 11.00 -17.07 -3.44
N ALA A 98 10.09 -17.09 -4.42
CA ALA A 98 9.09 -16.06 -4.74
C ALA A 98 9.66 -14.65 -5.06
N PRO A 99 10.74 -14.50 -5.86
CA PRO A 99 11.35 -13.20 -6.10
C PRO A 99 10.40 -12.21 -6.81
N THR A 100 9.59 -12.69 -7.76
CA THR A 100 8.66 -11.84 -8.51
C THR A 100 7.45 -11.48 -7.65
N ILE A 101 6.89 -12.45 -6.93
CA ILE A 101 5.76 -12.20 -6.02
C ILE A 101 6.18 -11.25 -4.90
N LYS A 102 7.38 -11.41 -4.31
CA LYS A 102 7.91 -10.48 -3.30
C LYS A 102 8.07 -9.06 -3.83
N LYS A 103 8.61 -8.91 -5.05
CA LYS A 103 8.70 -7.61 -5.71
C LYS A 103 7.33 -6.96 -5.87
N TYR A 104 6.36 -7.72 -6.36
CA TYR A 104 4.99 -7.22 -6.51
C TYR A 104 4.29 -6.94 -5.18
N SER A 105 4.61 -7.70 -4.13
CA SER A 105 4.16 -7.40 -2.76
C SER A 105 4.66 -6.02 -2.31
N MET A 106 5.92 -5.68 -2.61
CA MET A 106 6.48 -4.35 -2.30
C MET A 106 5.79 -3.24 -3.11
N ASP A 107 5.59 -3.46 -4.42
CA ASP A 107 4.90 -2.50 -5.30
C ASP A 107 3.44 -2.28 -4.86
N LEU A 108 2.75 -3.33 -4.39
CA LEU A 108 1.39 -3.25 -3.85
C LEU A 108 1.32 -2.49 -2.52
N GLN A 109 2.37 -2.56 -1.70
CA GLN A 109 2.43 -1.77 -0.47
C GLN A 109 2.66 -0.28 -0.76
N ASP A 110 3.37 0.06 -1.85
CA ASP A 110 3.58 1.46 -2.25
C ASP A 110 2.29 2.17 -2.70
N GLU A 111 1.34 1.47 -3.34
CA GLU A 111 0.04 2.08 -3.73
C GLU A 111 -0.78 2.61 -2.54
N ALA A 112 -0.56 2.10 -1.33
CA ALA A 112 -1.27 2.58 -0.15
C ALA A 112 -0.74 3.93 0.36
N ILE A 113 0.52 4.27 0.05
CA ILE A 113 1.13 5.58 0.34
C ILE A 113 1.04 6.43 -0.93
N LEU A 114 0.02 7.28 -0.99
CA LEU A 114 -0.27 8.13 -2.15
C LEU A 114 0.75 9.25 -2.34
N ASP A 115 1.26 9.80 -1.24
CA ASP A 115 2.35 10.78 -1.26
C ASP A 115 3.09 10.79 0.09
N MET A 116 4.38 11.09 0.08
CA MET A 116 5.19 11.23 1.27
C MET A 116 6.38 12.16 1.00
N ALA A 117 6.63 13.08 1.93
CA ALA A 117 7.83 13.91 1.90
C ALA A 117 8.24 14.37 3.31
N GLU A 118 9.50 14.76 3.43
CA GLU A 118 10.10 15.35 4.63
C GLU A 118 10.24 16.86 4.44
N PHE A 119 10.12 17.61 5.53
CA PHE A 119 10.41 19.04 5.56
C PHE A 119 11.82 19.29 6.08
N THR A 120 12.48 20.31 5.52
CA THR A 120 13.84 20.71 5.92
C THR A 120 13.86 21.25 7.36
N VAL A 121 12.77 21.90 7.79
CA VAL A 121 12.59 22.47 9.12
C VAL A 121 11.22 22.05 9.66
N GLY A 122 11.13 21.82 10.96
CA GLY A 122 9.86 21.50 11.62
C GLY A 122 8.85 22.65 11.49
N ILE A 123 7.68 22.34 10.94
CA ILE A 123 6.61 23.31 10.70
C ILE A 123 5.75 23.44 11.95
N ASN A 124 5.43 24.69 12.33
CA ASN A 124 4.49 24.95 13.41
C ASN A 124 3.12 24.33 13.06
N PRO A 125 2.48 23.55 13.95
CA PRO A 125 1.28 22.83 13.55
C PRO A 125 0.07 23.74 13.32
N THR A 126 0.00 24.93 13.92
CA THR A 126 -1.05 25.93 13.62
C THR A 126 -0.93 26.40 12.18
N THR A 127 0.27 26.80 11.75
CA THR A 127 0.55 27.15 10.35
C THR A 127 0.28 25.96 9.42
N PHE A 128 0.63 24.74 9.84
CA PHE A 128 0.35 23.54 9.06
C PHE A 128 -1.15 23.34 8.83
N ILE A 129 -1.98 23.51 9.86
CA ILE A 129 -3.44 23.42 9.79
C ILE A 129 -4.00 24.48 8.82
N GLU A 130 -3.48 25.71 8.87
CA GLU A 130 -3.88 26.78 7.94
C GLU A 130 -3.59 26.42 6.48
N VAL A 131 -2.39 25.90 6.19
CA VAL A 131 -1.98 25.52 4.81
C VAL A 131 -2.93 24.47 4.21
N ILE A 132 -3.37 23.52 5.02
CA ILE A 132 -4.27 22.44 4.58
C ILE A 132 -5.75 22.80 4.70
N GLU A 133 -6.10 24.04 5.04
CA GLU A 133 -7.49 24.48 5.34
C GLU A 133 -8.17 23.53 6.34
N GLY A 134 -7.42 23.16 7.38
CA GLY A 134 -7.80 22.17 8.35
C GLY A 134 -8.76 22.72 9.40
N THR A 135 -9.68 21.88 9.86
CA THR A 135 -10.53 22.14 11.02
C THR A 135 -10.18 21.14 12.11
N LEU A 136 -9.73 21.63 13.26
CA LEU A 136 -9.42 20.79 14.41
C LEU A 136 -10.72 20.20 14.99
N GLN A 137 -10.77 18.88 15.15
CA GLN A 137 -11.93 18.15 15.68
C GLN A 137 -11.74 17.77 17.14
N SER A 138 -10.49 17.64 17.58
CA SER A 138 -10.13 17.29 18.94
C SER A 138 -9.86 18.53 19.79
N GLU A 139 -10.62 19.62 19.62
CA GLU A 139 -10.53 20.78 20.51
C GLU A 139 -10.68 20.34 21.96
N SER A 140 -9.85 20.89 22.84
CA SER A 140 -9.77 20.56 24.25
C SER A 140 -10.47 21.61 25.11
N ASP A 141 -10.99 21.19 26.26
CA ASP A 141 -11.26 22.05 27.43
C ASP A 141 -9.96 22.42 28.19
N LEU A 142 -8.80 22.15 27.58
CA LEU A 142 -7.46 22.46 28.07
C LEU A 142 -6.88 23.51 27.13
N ASP A 143 -6.09 24.44 27.66
CA ASP A 143 -5.46 25.52 26.90
C ASP A 143 -4.85 24.98 25.61
N ALA A 144 -5.37 25.42 24.46
CA ALA A 144 -5.06 24.89 23.13
C ALA A 144 -3.56 24.91 22.79
N GLU A 145 -2.78 25.75 23.48
CA GLU A 145 -1.33 25.89 23.36
C GLU A 145 -0.53 24.68 23.88
N ASP A 146 -1.09 23.85 24.75
CA ASP A 146 -0.40 22.65 25.28
C ASP A 146 -0.60 21.40 24.42
N TYR A 147 -1.69 21.35 23.67
CA TYR A 147 -2.09 20.17 22.89
C TYR A 147 -1.41 20.10 21.51
N ILE A 148 -0.91 21.24 21.00
CA ILE A 148 -0.42 21.40 19.62
C ILE A 148 1.05 21.88 19.64
N ARG A 149 1.96 21.04 20.17
CA ARG A 149 3.38 21.44 20.37
C ARG A 149 4.39 20.75 19.47
N ARG A 150 4.11 19.53 19.01
CA ARG A 150 5.09 18.75 18.24
C ARG A 150 5.26 19.35 16.85
N PRO A 151 6.46 19.83 16.47
CA PRO A 151 6.67 20.33 15.12
C PRO A 151 6.40 19.23 14.09
N ILE A 152 5.87 19.61 12.92
CA ILE A 152 5.61 18.67 11.83
C ILE A 152 6.85 18.65 10.93
N MET A 153 7.56 17.53 10.91
CA MET A 153 8.77 17.29 10.12
C MET A 153 8.52 16.62 8.78
N GLY A 154 7.29 16.21 8.49
CA GLY A 154 6.93 15.61 7.22
C GLY A 154 5.45 15.27 7.13
N PHE A 155 5.06 14.63 6.03
CA PHE A 155 3.71 14.13 5.86
C PHE A 155 3.66 12.80 5.11
N SER A 156 2.58 12.06 5.29
CA SER A 156 2.25 10.89 4.47
C SER A 156 0.76 10.85 4.21
N ILE A 157 0.38 10.75 2.93
CA ILE A 157 -1.00 10.60 2.49
C ILE A 157 -1.25 9.14 2.18
N ILE A 158 -2.26 8.58 2.84
CA ILE A 158 -2.53 7.16 2.87
C ILE A 158 -3.94 6.89 2.35
N ASP A 159 -4.07 5.87 1.51
CA ASP A 159 -5.36 5.26 1.22
C ASP A 159 -5.78 4.40 2.41
N SER A 160 -6.79 4.81 3.18
CA SER A 160 -7.18 4.09 4.41
C SER A 160 -7.66 2.68 4.14
N ILE A 161 -8.31 2.45 2.99
CA ILE A 161 -8.86 1.14 2.64
C ILE A 161 -7.71 0.24 2.20
N LEU A 162 -6.81 0.73 1.36
CA LEU A 162 -5.64 -0.06 0.98
C LEU A 162 -4.69 -0.27 2.16
N GLY A 163 -4.51 0.73 3.01
CA GLY A 163 -3.68 0.66 4.20
C GLY A 163 -4.14 -0.44 5.16
N ILE A 164 -5.43 -0.49 5.51
CA ILE A 164 -5.94 -1.54 6.41
C ILE A 164 -5.90 -2.93 5.78
N LEU A 165 -6.01 -3.03 4.45
CA LEU A 165 -5.98 -4.31 3.74
C LEU A 165 -4.57 -4.81 3.46
N ARG A 166 -3.55 -3.93 3.43
CA ARG A 166 -2.22 -4.25 2.92
C ARG A 166 -1.08 -4.01 3.89
N PHE A 167 -1.23 -3.14 4.89
CA PHE A 167 -0.18 -2.93 5.88
C PHE A 167 -0.25 -3.99 6.96
N SER A 168 0.84 -4.77 7.09
CA SER A 168 1.11 -5.55 8.29
C SER A 168 1.53 -4.63 9.45
N SER A 169 1.64 -5.21 10.63
CA SER A 169 2.18 -4.56 11.83
C SER A 169 3.58 -3.97 11.60
N LEU A 170 4.41 -4.63 10.78
CA LEU A 170 5.76 -4.20 10.44
C LEU A 170 5.78 -3.10 9.34
N ASP A 171 4.82 -3.14 8.42
CA ASP A 171 4.73 -2.15 7.33
C ASP A 171 4.26 -0.78 7.80
N TYR A 172 3.63 -0.71 8.98
CA TYR A 172 3.20 0.55 9.59
C TYR A 172 4.39 1.51 9.83
N MET A 173 5.62 1.01 9.95
CA MET A 173 6.82 1.85 10.03
C MET A 173 7.06 2.66 8.74
N ARG A 174 6.62 2.16 7.59
CA ARG A 174 6.88 2.80 6.28
C ARG A 174 6.15 4.14 6.15
N ILE A 175 4.99 4.30 6.81
CA ILE A 175 4.23 5.56 6.78
C ILE A 175 4.90 6.67 7.60
N TYR A 176 5.90 6.35 8.43
CA TYR A 176 6.63 7.32 9.25
C TYR A 176 7.92 7.84 8.62
N GLY A 177 8.30 7.37 7.42
CA GLY A 177 9.47 7.87 6.69
C GLY A 177 10.70 8.03 7.59
N ARG A 178 11.33 9.21 7.63
CA ARG A 178 12.52 9.46 8.46
C ARG A 178 12.21 9.92 9.89
N SER A 179 11.01 10.42 10.16
CA SER A 179 10.62 10.94 11.48
C SER A 179 9.15 10.67 11.78
N THR A 180 8.91 10.23 13.02
CA THR A 180 7.57 10.02 13.56
C THR A 180 6.84 11.32 13.87
N GLU A 181 7.57 12.43 13.93
CA GLU A 181 7.04 13.78 14.10
C GLU A 181 6.43 14.28 12.78
N ARG A 182 5.38 13.63 12.30
CA ARG A 182 4.74 13.95 11.02
C ARG A 182 3.24 13.92 11.07
N ALA A 183 2.62 14.47 10.04
CA ALA A 183 1.18 14.38 9.82
C ALA A 183 0.83 13.14 8.96
N LEU A 184 -0.09 12.31 9.44
CA LEU A 184 -0.66 11.21 8.66
C LEU A 184 -2.03 11.61 8.12
N PHE A 185 -2.17 11.63 6.80
CA PHE A 185 -3.41 11.93 6.11
C PHE A 185 -4.08 10.63 5.67
N PHE A 186 -5.37 10.51 5.94
CA PHE A 186 -6.17 9.34 5.60
C PHE A 186 -7.26 9.75 4.60
N THR A 187 -7.21 9.16 3.40
CA THR A 187 -8.27 9.31 2.39
C THR A 187 -9.36 8.25 2.55
N LYS A 188 -10.50 8.43 1.86
CA LYS A 188 -11.63 7.48 1.86
C LYS A 188 -12.15 7.16 3.27
N VAL A 189 -12.07 8.13 4.17
CA VAL A 189 -12.55 7.99 5.54
C VAL A 189 -14.05 8.28 5.59
N ALA A 190 -14.87 7.30 5.94
CA ALA A 190 -16.28 7.57 6.23
C ALA A 190 -16.41 8.25 7.61
N TYR A 191 -16.03 7.52 8.67
CA TYR A 191 -16.22 7.91 10.06
C TYR A 191 -14.93 8.05 10.90
N GLY A 192 -13.82 7.44 10.46
CA GLY A 192 -12.51 7.62 11.12
C GLY A 192 -12.17 6.67 12.29
N ARG A 193 -13.08 5.76 12.68
CA ARG A 193 -12.77 4.81 13.78
C ARG A 193 -11.53 3.96 13.49
N SER A 194 -11.48 3.32 12.33
CA SER A 194 -10.39 2.40 11.96
C SER A 194 -9.01 3.08 12.00
N PRO A 195 -8.80 4.24 11.33
CA PRO A 195 -7.52 4.97 11.43
C PRO A 195 -7.10 5.29 12.88
N MET A 196 -8.00 5.79 13.73
CA MET A 196 -7.63 6.08 15.12
C MET A 196 -7.37 4.84 15.97
N ILE A 197 -8.09 3.74 15.74
CA ILE A 197 -7.84 2.48 16.43
C ILE A 197 -6.45 1.97 16.08
N ALA A 198 -6.06 2.02 14.81
CA ALA A 198 -4.72 1.63 14.37
C ALA A 198 -3.63 2.53 15.00
N VAL A 199 -3.81 3.85 14.96
CA VAL A 199 -2.89 4.81 15.61
C VAL A 199 -2.77 4.54 17.12
N ARG A 200 -3.87 4.17 17.79
CA ARG A 200 -3.85 3.82 19.22
C ARG A 200 -3.13 2.51 19.51
N ALA A 201 -3.41 1.47 18.73
CA ALA A 201 -2.83 0.15 18.93
C ALA A 201 -1.31 0.14 18.74
N HIS A 202 -0.80 1.01 17.88
CA HIS A 202 0.63 1.08 17.59
C HIS A 202 1.42 1.87 18.65
N PRO A 203 2.64 1.44 19.05
CA PRO A 203 3.43 2.16 20.07
C PRO A 203 3.91 3.54 19.62
N ILE A 204 4.13 3.71 18.30
CA ILE A 204 4.61 4.96 17.71
C ILE A 204 3.43 5.83 17.29
N LYS A 205 3.49 7.12 17.67
CA LYS A 205 2.42 8.10 17.48
C LYS A 205 2.84 9.22 16.53
N PRO A 206 2.02 9.57 15.53
CA PRO A 206 2.27 10.72 14.68
C PRO A 206 2.15 12.02 15.46
N ALA A 207 2.67 13.11 14.91
CA ALA A 207 2.46 14.44 15.47
C ALA A 207 1.04 14.97 15.17
N MET A 208 0.40 14.50 14.10
CA MET A 208 -0.97 14.88 13.72
C MET A 208 -1.64 13.79 12.89
N VAL A 209 -2.96 13.65 13.03
CA VAL A 209 -3.79 12.82 12.15
C VAL A 209 -4.77 13.72 11.41
N VAL A 210 -4.86 13.55 10.10
CA VAL A 210 -5.74 14.35 9.23
C VAL A 210 -6.66 13.44 8.43
N TYR A 211 -7.96 13.74 8.43
CA TYR A 211 -8.93 13.09 7.55
C TYR A 211 -9.24 13.96 6.35
N ILE A 212 -9.08 13.36 5.17
CA ILE A 212 -9.38 14.01 3.90
C ILE A 212 -10.83 13.74 3.55
N ARG A 213 -11.63 14.81 3.47
CA ARG A 213 -13.05 14.83 3.10
C ARG A 213 -13.87 13.72 3.80
N PRO A 214 -13.82 13.59 5.14
CA PRO A 214 -14.64 12.61 5.80
C PRO A 214 -16.13 12.94 5.68
N GLN A 215 -17.00 11.94 5.70
CA GLN A 215 -18.45 12.19 5.72
C GLN A 215 -18.87 12.81 7.07
N LYS A 216 -18.39 12.21 8.16
CA LYS A 216 -18.59 12.69 9.53
C LYS A 216 -17.47 12.14 10.40
N VAL A 217 -17.05 12.85 11.44
CA VAL A 217 -16.08 12.31 12.39
C VAL A 217 -16.81 11.62 13.54
N ASP A 218 -16.43 10.38 13.81
CA ASP A 218 -17.03 9.61 14.90
C ASP A 218 -16.55 10.11 16.27
N PRO A 219 -17.44 10.20 17.29
CA PRO A 219 -17.04 10.61 18.63
C PRO A 219 -15.95 9.74 19.25
N LEU A 220 -15.89 8.44 18.91
CA LEU A 220 -14.82 7.57 19.37
C LEU A 220 -13.47 8.02 18.82
N ALA A 221 -13.37 8.39 17.53
CA ALA A 221 -12.12 8.86 16.94
C ALA A 221 -11.60 10.12 17.66
N ILE A 222 -12.49 11.06 17.98
CA ILE A 222 -12.15 12.27 18.75
C ILE A 222 -11.66 11.90 20.15
N LYS A 223 -12.36 10.97 20.84
CA LYS A 223 -11.97 10.51 22.17
C LYS A 223 -10.61 9.81 22.16
N LEU A 224 -10.35 8.97 21.17
CA LEU A 224 -9.05 8.29 21.00
C LEU A 224 -7.94 9.30 20.73
N ALA A 225 -8.17 10.27 19.85
CA ALA A 225 -7.19 11.33 19.56
C ALA A 225 -6.80 12.10 20.83
N ARG A 226 -7.80 12.48 21.64
CA ARG A 226 -7.59 13.14 22.94
C ARG A 226 -6.80 12.30 23.92
N LEU A 227 -7.12 11.00 24.04
CA LEU A 227 -6.40 10.08 24.92
C LEU A 227 -4.92 9.94 24.54
N GLU A 228 -4.62 9.90 23.24
CA GLU A 228 -3.26 9.80 22.72
C GLU A 228 -2.54 11.16 22.63
N ARG A 229 -3.23 12.27 22.94
CA ARG A 229 -2.74 13.65 22.77
C ARG A 229 -2.28 13.96 21.34
N ILE A 230 -3.10 13.54 20.36
CA ILE A 230 -2.83 13.75 18.94
C ILE A 230 -3.89 14.72 18.39
N PRO A 231 -3.49 15.83 17.74
CA PRO A 231 -4.39 16.67 16.97
C PRO A 231 -5.08 15.87 15.87
N LEU A 232 -6.41 15.78 15.94
CA LEU A 232 -7.25 15.22 14.88
C LEU A 232 -7.85 16.35 14.07
N VAL A 233 -7.46 16.44 12.81
CA VAL A 233 -7.84 17.51 11.89
C VAL A 233 -8.64 16.94 10.73
N THR A 234 -9.54 17.73 10.16
CA THR A 234 -10.22 17.39 8.90
C THR A 234 -9.96 18.46 7.86
N THR A 235 -9.83 18.07 6.60
CA THR A 235 -9.71 19.00 5.47
C THR A 235 -10.70 18.67 4.36
N LYS A 236 -11.12 19.68 3.60
CA LYS A 236 -11.98 19.54 2.42
C LYS A 236 -11.17 19.47 1.11
N LEU A 237 -9.87 19.68 1.15
CA LEU A 237 -8.98 19.56 -0.01
C LEU A 237 -8.90 18.12 -0.52
N ASP A 238 -8.54 17.90 -1.79
CA ASP A 238 -8.19 16.56 -2.29
C ASP A 238 -6.71 16.28 -2.07
N THR A 239 -6.36 15.02 -2.26
CA THR A 239 -4.99 14.51 -2.24
C THR A 239 -4.06 15.31 -3.14
N GLU A 240 -4.46 15.64 -4.37
CA GLU A 240 -3.60 16.33 -5.34
C GLU A 240 -3.28 17.77 -4.88
N GLU A 241 -4.31 18.51 -4.45
CA GLU A 241 -4.13 19.85 -3.92
C GLU A 241 -3.33 19.86 -2.61
N LEU A 242 -3.55 18.89 -1.72
CA LEU A 242 -2.76 18.71 -0.50
C LEU A 242 -1.29 18.46 -0.83
N SER A 243 -0.99 17.51 -1.72
CA SER A 243 0.36 17.23 -2.19
C SER A 243 1.03 18.49 -2.74
N ARG A 244 0.33 19.24 -3.59
CA ARG A 244 0.85 20.48 -4.18
C ARG A 244 1.15 21.55 -3.13
N ARG A 245 0.28 21.74 -2.14
CA ARG A 245 0.48 22.75 -1.08
C ARG A 245 1.58 22.35 -0.10
N LEU A 246 1.56 21.11 0.37
CA LEU A 246 2.54 20.61 1.33
C LEU A 246 3.95 20.58 0.73
N ARG A 247 4.09 20.22 -0.55
CA ARG A 247 5.40 20.21 -1.22
C ARG A 247 6.03 21.60 -1.39
N LYS A 248 5.26 22.69 -1.28
CA LYS A 248 5.81 24.07 -1.25
C LYS A 248 6.49 24.42 0.07
N LEU A 249 6.33 23.58 1.10
CA LEU A 249 6.93 23.78 2.42
C LEU A 249 8.28 23.03 2.58
N ILE A 250 8.74 22.35 1.54
CA ILE A 250 10.01 21.60 1.49
C ILE A 250 11.13 22.54 1.06
#